data_AF-A0A2J8ILU2-F1
#
_entry.id   AF-A0A2J8ILU2-F1
#
_cell.length_a   1.000
_cell.length_b   1.000
_cell.length_c   1.000
_cell.angle_alpha   90.00
_cell.angle_beta   90.00
_cell.angle_gamma   90.00
#
_symmetry.space_group_name_H-M   'P 1'
#
loop_
_entity.id
_entity.type
_entity.pdbx_description
1 polymer ?
#
loop_
_entity_poly.entity_id
_entity_poly.type
_entity_poly.pdbx_seq_one_letter_code
_entity_poly.pdbx_strand_id
1 'polypeptide(L)'
;MSYCDESRLSNLLRRITPENDRDRRLATVKQLKEFIQQPENKLVLVKQLDNILAAVHDVLNESSELLQELRQEGAGCLGLLCASLSYEAEKIFKWIFSKFSSSAKDEVKLLYLCAAYKALETVGEKKAFSSVMQLVMTSLQSILENVDTPELLCRCVKCILLVARCYPHIFSTNFRDTVGILVGWHRDHTQKPSLTQQVSEFLMRFQGWLQSLEPFWVADLAFSTPLLGQFLEDMEAYAEDLSHVASGESVDEDVPPPSVSLPKLAALLRVFSTVLRSIGERLSPIRALQLLRHT
;
A
#
# COMPACT_ATOMS: atom_id res chain seq x y z
N MET A 1 -32.51 17.36 -18.68
CA MET A 1 -31.71 17.25 -17.43
C MET A 1 -30.21 17.20 -17.71
N SER A 2 -29.71 16.37 -18.63
CA SER A 2 -28.25 16.22 -18.94
C SER A 2 -27.44 17.51 -19.15
N TYR A 3 -28.00 18.56 -19.77
CA TYR A 3 -27.25 19.81 -20.02
C TYR A 3 -26.98 20.62 -18.73
N CYS A 4 -27.88 20.54 -17.74
CA CYS A 4 -27.71 21.20 -16.45
C CYS A 4 -26.60 20.54 -15.63
N ASP A 5 -26.50 19.21 -15.66
CA ASP A 5 -25.47 18.47 -14.94
C ASP A 5 -24.09 18.63 -15.59
N GLU A 6 -24.01 18.69 -16.93
CA GLU A 6 -22.77 18.99 -17.66
C GLU A 6 -22.24 20.40 -17.29
N SER A 7 -23.10 21.42 -17.33
CA SER A 7 -22.71 22.79 -16.93
C SER A 7 -22.33 22.90 -15.45
N ARG A 8 -23.02 22.17 -14.56
CA ARG A 8 -22.66 22.09 -13.14
C ARG A 8 -21.26 21.49 -12.96
N LEU A 9 -20.97 20.37 -13.62
CA LEU A 9 -19.65 19.74 -13.57
C LEU A 9 -18.56 20.66 -14.11
N SER A 10 -18.75 21.27 -15.28
CA SER A 10 -17.77 22.21 -15.85
C SER A 10 -17.49 23.39 -14.90
N ASN A 11 -18.50 23.90 -14.21
CA ASN A 11 -18.34 24.95 -13.21
C ASN A 11 -17.53 24.49 -11.99
N LEU A 12 -17.75 23.25 -11.52
CA LEU A 12 -16.95 22.67 -10.43
C LEU A 12 -15.48 22.52 -10.86
N LEU A 13 -15.22 21.94 -12.03
CA LEU A 13 -13.86 21.73 -12.53
C LEU A 13 -13.09 23.05 -12.68
N ARG A 14 -13.72 24.10 -13.22
CA ARG A 14 -13.12 25.43 -13.36
C ARG A 14 -12.78 26.11 -12.03
N ARG A 15 -13.57 25.85 -10.98
CA ARG A 15 -13.38 26.48 -9.65
C ARG A 15 -12.41 25.72 -8.76
N ILE A 16 -12.07 24.49 -9.13
CA ILE A 16 -11.08 23.66 -8.42
C ILE A 16 -9.66 24.00 -8.87
N THR A 17 -9.49 24.42 -10.13
CA THR A 17 -8.21 24.94 -10.65
C THR A 17 -7.76 26.22 -9.92
N PRO A 18 -6.49 26.66 -10.05
CA PRO A 18 -5.92 27.70 -9.20
C PRO A 18 -6.75 28.99 -9.13
N GLU A 19 -7.39 29.20 -7.97
CA GLU A 19 -8.01 30.44 -7.53
C GLU A 19 -7.36 30.86 -6.20
N ASN A 20 -7.33 32.17 -5.89
CA ASN A 20 -6.63 32.70 -4.70
C ASN A 20 -7.23 32.26 -3.34
N ASP A 21 -8.40 31.63 -3.33
CA ASP A 21 -9.12 31.26 -2.10
C ASP A 21 -9.11 29.74 -1.88
N ARG A 22 -8.25 29.27 -0.98
CA ARG A 22 -8.10 27.85 -0.61
C ARG A 22 -9.41 27.24 -0.10
N ASP A 23 -10.11 27.93 0.79
CA ASP A 23 -11.25 27.34 1.51
C ASP A 23 -12.44 27.17 0.54
N ARG A 24 -12.60 28.10 -0.40
CA ARG A 24 -13.56 27.94 -1.52
C ARG A 24 -13.20 26.77 -2.42
N ARG A 25 -11.93 26.59 -2.77
CA ARG A 25 -11.47 25.46 -3.59
C ARG A 25 -11.72 24.14 -2.89
N LEU A 26 -11.42 24.06 -1.60
CA LEU A 26 -11.67 22.88 -0.78
C LEU A 26 -13.17 22.54 -0.71
N ALA A 27 -14.04 23.53 -0.48
CA ALA A 27 -15.48 23.34 -0.54
C ALA A 27 -15.94 22.84 -1.92
N THR A 28 -15.33 23.36 -2.99
CA THR A 28 -15.66 22.96 -4.37
C THR A 28 -15.22 21.52 -4.67
N VAL A 29 -14.04 21.08 -4.21
CA VAL A 29 -13.61 19.67 -4.34
C VAL A 29 -14.54 18.74 -3.56
N LYS A 30 -14.99 19.13 -2.36
CA LYS A 30 -15.98 18.36 -1.59
C LYS A 30 -17.32 18.25 -2.35
N GLN A 31 -17.78 19.32 -3.01
CA GLN A 31 -18.95 19.26 -3.89
C GLN A 31 -18.75 18.36 -5.13
N LEU A 32 -17.56 18.36 -5.72
CA LEU A 32 -17.22 17.44 -6.82
C LEU A 32 -17.27 15.98 -6.34
N LYS A 33 -16.77 15.70 -5.14
CA LYS A 33 -16.84 14.38 -4.51
C LYS A 33 -18.28 13.88 -4.39
N GLU A 34 -19.16 14.72 -3.84
CA GLU A 34 -20.59 14.43 -3.73
C GLU A 34 -21.22 14.20 -5.11
N PHE A 35 -20.88 15.03 -6.10
CA PHE A 35 -21.37 14.89 -7.47
C PHE A 35 -20.98 13.55 -8.09
N ILE A 36 -19.74 13.09 -7.89
CA ILE A 36 -19.23 11.81 -8.40
C ILE A 36 -20.02 10.63 -7.83
N GLN A 37 -20.44 10.71 -6.57
CA GLN A 37 -21.11 9.60 -5.88
C GLN A 37 -22.58 9.43 -6.29
N GLN A 38 -23.20 10.41 -6.95
CA GLN A 38 -24.60 10.31 -7.38
C GLN A 38 -24.75 9.41 -8.61
N PRO A 39 -25.56 8.34 -8.55
CA PRO A 39 -25.73 7.39 -9.66
C PRO A 39 -26.21 8.04 -10.97
N GLU A 40 -27.08 9.04 -10.90
CA GLU A 40 -27.61 9.80 -12.03
C GLU A 40 -26.54 10.53 -12.85
N ASN A 41 -25.39 10.84 -12.24
CA ASN A 41 -24.32 11.59 -12.89
C ASN A 41 -23.38 10.73 -13.74
N LYS A 42 -23.50 9.39 -13.69
CA LYS A 42 -22.57 8.46 -14.36
C LYS A 42 -22.34 8.78 -15.84
N LEU A 43 -23.39 9.06 -16.61
CA LEU A 43 -23.28 9.37 -18.03
C LEU A 43 -22.41 10.62 -18.27
N VAL A 44 -22.62 11.67 -17.48
CA VAL A 44 -21.87 12.92 -17.57
C VAL A 44 -20.42 12.71 -17.16
N LEU A 45 -20.17 11.92 -16.11
CA LEU A 45 -18.82 11.58 -15.65
C LEU A 45 -18.01 10.83 -16.71
N VAL A 46 -18.62 9.92 -17.48
CA VAL A 46 -17.94 9.25 -18.60
C VAL A 46 -17.57 10.23 -19.69
N LYS A 47 -18.53 11.05 -20.13
CA LYS A 47 -18.31 12.03 -21.21
C LYS A 47 -17.21 13.03 -20.86
N GLN A 48 -17.09 13.39 -19.59
CA GLN A 48 -16.15 14.39 -19.09
C GLN A 48 -14.94 13.77 -18.40
N LEU A 49 -14.73 12.45 -18.53
CA LEU A 49 -13.70 11.72 -17.79
C LEU A 49 -12.32 12.36 -17.94
N ASP A 50 -11.90 12.63 -19.18
CA ASP A 50 -10.57 13.19 -19.44
C ASP A 50 -10.41 14.62 -18.85
N ASN A 51 -11.48 15.41 -18.84
CA ASN A 51 -11.49 16.75 -18.23
C ASN A 51 -11.41 16.67 -16.69
N ILE A 52 -12.10 15.71 -16.07
CA ILE A 52 -12.03 15.47 -14.63
C ILE A 52 -10.61 15.00 -14.25
N LEU A 53 -10.05 14.06 -15.01
CA LEU A 53 -8.69 13.55 -14.79
C LEU A 53 -7.66 14.68 -14.88
N ALA A 54 -7.76 15.56 -15.89
CA ALA A 54 -6.89 16.72 -16.04
C ALA A 54 -7.02 17.70 -14.87
N ALA A 55 -8.24 18.09 -14.51
CA ALA A 55 -8.44 19.05 -13.41
C ALA A 55 -7.95 18.51 -12.06
N VAL A 56 -8.18 17.22 -11.76
CA VAL A 56 -7.67 16.61 -10.54
C VAL A 56 -6.15 16.45 -10.58
N HIS A 57 -5.58 16.11 -11.74
CA HIS A 57 -4.12 16.07 -11.92
C HIS A 57 -3.46 17.37 -11.53
N ASP A 58 -4.00 18.50 -11.99
CA ASP A 58 -3.46 19.83 -11.70
C ASP A 58 -3.47 20.10 -10.19
N VAL A 59 -4.57 19.80 -9.51
CA VAL A 59 -4.67 19.92 -8.04
C VAL A 59 -3.61 19.08 -7.34
N LEU A 60 -3.44 17.81 -7.71
CA LEU A 60 -2.50 16.91 -7.04
C LEU A 60 -1.04 17.37 -7.18
N ASN A 61 -0.69 18.06 -8.28
CA ASN A 61 0.66 18.53 -8.58
C ASN A 61 0.99 19.90 -7.99
N GLU A 62 0.03 20.59 -7.37
CA GLU A 62 0.30 21.85 -6.69
C GLU A 62 1.28 21.66 -5.53
N SER A 63 2.29 22.53 -5.46
CA SER A 63 3.48 22.32 -4.61
C SER A 63 3.37 22.94 -3.21
N SER A 64 2.20 23.49 -2.84
CA SER A 64 2.03 24.18 -1.56
C SER A 64 1.56 23.21 -0.47
N GLU A 65 2.30 23.14 0.65
CA GLU A 65 1.91 22.37 1.83
C GLU A 65 0.56 22.83 2.41
N LEU A 66 0.22 24.12 2.28
CA LEU A 66 -1.07 24.67 2.72
C LEU A 66 -2.26 24.07 1.97
N LEU A 67 -2.01 23.39 0.84
CA LEU A 67 -3.01 22.73 0.01
C LEU A 67 -3.06 21.22 0.24
N GLN A 68 -2.38 20.69 1.27
CA GLN A 68 -2.36 19.25 1.51
C GLN A 68 -3.77 18.66 1.69
N GLU A 69 -4.67 19.31 2.44
CA GLU A 69 -6.06 18.84 2.59
C GLU A 69 -6.80 18.83 1.24
N LEU A 70 -6.64 19.89 0.44
CA LEU A 70 -7.23 19.98 -0.90
C LEU A 70 -6.74 18.85 -1.81
N ARG A 71 -5.43 18.58 -1.80
CA ARG A 71 -4.78 17.50 -2.57
C ARG A 71 -5.29 16.13 -2.14
N GLN A 72 -5.44 15.89 -0.84
CA GLN A 72 -5.99 14.63 -0.33
C GLN A 72 -7.45 14.44 -0.74
N GLU A 73 -8.28 15.49 -0.69
CA GLU A 73 -9.66 15.41 -1.20
C GLU A 73 -9.70 15.18 -2.72
N GLY A 74 -8.78 15.79 -3.48
CA GLY A 74 -8.60 15.52 -4.91
C GLY A 74 -8.28 14.04 -5.19
N ALA A 75 -7.37 13.44 -4.43
CA ALA A 75 -7.06 12.01 -4.53
C ALA A 75 -8.28 11.15 -4.17
N GLY A 76 -9.05 11.58 -3.17
CA GLY A 76 -10.34 10.97 -2.80
C GLY A 76 -11.36 10.99 -3.94
N CYS A 77 -11.51 12.13 -4.62
CA CYS A 77 -12.36 12.25 -5.82
C CYS A 77 -11.93 11.29 -6.92
N LEU A 78 -10.63 11.18 -7.20
CA LEU A 78 -10.10 10.27 -8.22
C LEU A 78 -10.40 8.80 -7.89
N GLY A 79 -10.22 8.38 -6.64
CA GLY A 79 -10.56 7.03 -6.21
C GLY A 79 -12.06 6.73 -6.30
N LEU A 80 -12.91 7.68 -5.90
CA LEU A 80 -14.36 7.56 -6.01
C LEU A 80 -14.85 7.57 -7.46
N LEU A 81 -14.19 8.32 -8.34
CA LEU A 81 -14.47 8.33 -9.78
C LEU A 81 -14.22 6.94 -10.38
N CYS A 82 -13.08 6.33 -10.06
CA CYS A 82 -12.76 4.97 -10.47
C CYS A 82 -13.79 3.95 -9.99
N ALA A 83 -14.19 4.03 -8.71
CA ALA A 83 -15.22 3.15 -8.15
C ALA A 83 -16.60 3.36 -8.80
N SER A 84 -16.98 4.60 -9.07
CA SER A 84 -18.29 4.96 -9.65
C SER A 84 -18.41 4.57 -11.12
N LEU A 85 -17.30 4.62 -11.85
CA LEU A 85 -17.16 4.26 -13.26
C LEU A 85 -16.46 2.91 -13.43
N SER A 86 -16.91 1.85 -12.73
CA SER A 86 -16.17 0.58 -12.69
C SER A 86 -15.88 -0.04 -14.06
N TYR A 87 -16.66 0.27 -15.09
CA TYR A 87 -16.43 -0.16 -16.48
C TYR A 87 -15.27 0.59 -17.16
N GLU A 88 -14.94 1.81 -16.73
CA GLU A 88 -13.75 2.58 -17.14
C GLU A 88 -12.56 2.35 -16.20
N ALA A 89 -12.68 1.46 -15.21
CA ALA A 89 -11.65 1.29 -14.17
C ALA A 89 -10.28 0.97 -14.76
N GLU A 90 -10.20 0.18 -15.83
CA GLU A 90 -8.93 -0.14 -16.49
C GLU A 90 -8.23 1.13 -17.00
N LYS A 91 -8.97 2.00 -17.70
CA LYS A 91 -8.48 3.28 -18.22
C LYS A 91 -8.00 4.17 -17.07
N ILE A 92 -8.78 4.26 -16.00
CA ILE A 92 -8.48 5.12 -14.85
C ILE A 92 -7.27 4.60 -14.06
N PHE A 93 -7.16 3.30 -13.80
CA PHE A 93 -6.00 2.72 -13.12
C PHE A 93 -4.73 2.86 -13.96
N LYS A 94 -4.78 2.58 -15.28
CA LYS A 94 -3.65 2.82 -16.18
C LYS A 94 -3.19 4.27 -16.14
N TRP A 95 -4.14 5.21 -16.12
CA TRP A 95 -3.85 6.63 -15.99
C TRP A 95 -3.20 6.97 -14.63
N ILE A 96 -3.75 6.48 -13.52
CA ILE A 96 -3.19 6.67 -12.17
C ILE A 96 -1.75 6.18 -12.11
N PHE A 97 -1.48 4.95 -12.53
CA PHE A 97 -0.14 4.37 -12.44
C PHE A 97 0.84 5.01 -13.42
N SER A 98 0.39 5.40 -14.62
CA SER A 98 1.21 6.20 -15.54
C SER A 98 1.63 7.54 -14.92
N LYS A 99 0.69 8.25 -14.28
CA LYS A 99 0.99 9.53 -13.61
C LYS A 99 1.90 9.35 -12.39
N PHE A 100 1.68 8.29 -11.61
CA PHE A 100 2.59 7.89 -10.53
C PHE A 100 4.02 7.73 -11.04
N SER A 101 4.23 6.92 -12.10
CA SER A 101 5.57 6.65 -12.64
C SER A 101 6.23 7.90 -13.25
N SER A 102 5.44 8.82 -13.81
CA SER A 102 5.97 10.08 -14.37
C SER A 102 6.32 11.14 -13.32
N SER A 103 5.86 10.99 -12.07
CA SER A 103 6.08 11.99 -11.02
C SER A 103 7.47 11.86 -10.43
N ALA A 104 8.21 12.98 -10.35
CA ALA A 104 9.47 13.05 -9.62
C ALA A 104 9.29 13.31 -8.10
N LYS A 105 8.09 13.73 -7.67
CA LYS A 105 7.81 14.11 -6.28
C LYS A 105 7.09 13.00 -5.53
N ASP A 106 7.65 12.56 -4.42
CA ASP A 106 7.07 11.47 -3.62
C ASP A 106 5.74 11.85 -2.97
N GLU A 107 5.58 13.11 -2.54
CA GLU A 107 4.29 13.61 -2.06
C GLU A 107 3.15 13.47 -3.09
N VAL A 108 3.47 13.66 -4.38
CA VAL A 108 2.50 13.48 -5.48
C VAL A 108 2.27 11.99 -5.75
N LYS A 109 3.33 11.18 -5.75
CA LYS A 109 3.22 9.71 -5.86
C LYS A 109 2.32 9.11 -4.77
N LEU A 110 2.48 9.58 -3.53
CA LEU A 110 1.65 9.19 -2.39
C LEU A 110 0.17 9.48 -2.64
N LEU A 111 -0.17 10.61 -3.26
CA LEU A 111 -1.55 10.97 -3.60
C LEU A 111 -2.17 10.02 -4.64
N TYR A 112 -1.40 9.59 -5.65
CA TYR A 112 -1.87 8.58 -6.61
C TYR A 112 -2.11 7.22 -5.97
N LEU A 113 -1.23 6.79 -5.06
CA LEU A 113 -1.46 5.57 -4.27
C LEU A 113 -2.67 5.72 -3.33
N CYS A 114 -2.89 6.90 -2.73
CA CYS A 114 -4.10 7.19 -1.96
C CYS A 114 -5.37 7.07 -2.82
N ALA A 115 -5.35 7.56 -4.07
CA ALA A 115 -6.47 7.43 -5.00
C ALA A 115 -6.74 5.95 -5.36
N ALA A 116 -5.70 5.18 -5.66
CA ALA A 116 -5.81 3.74 -5.93
C ALA A 116 -6.37 2.99 -4.72
N TYR A 117 -5.82 3.23 -3.52
CA TYR A 117 -6.34 2.70 -2.26
C TYR A 117 -7.82 3.04 -2.09
N LYS A 118 -8.21 4.29 -2.30
CA LYS A 118 -9.60 4.73 -2.12
C LYS A 118 -10.56 4.05 -3.10
N ALA A 119 -10.14 3.83 -4.34
CA ALA A 119 -10.92 3.07 -5.31
C ALA A 119 -11.15 1.63 -4.83
N LEU A 120 -10.07 0.95 -4.42
CA LEU A 120 -10.11 -0.44 -3.92
C LEU A 120 -10.99 -0.57 -2.67
N GLU A 121 -10.83 0.35 -1.71
CA GLU A 121 -11.62 0.39 -0.47
C GLU A 121 -13.11 0.61 -0.75
N THR A 122 -13.44 1.51 -1.68
CA THR A 122 -14.83 1.87 -1.99
C THR A 122 -15.58 0.72 -2.67
N VAL A 123 -14.93 0.00 -3.57
CA VAL A 123 -15.52 -1.20 -4.19
C VAL A 123 -15.60 -2.34 -3.17
N GLY A 124 -14.57 -2.51 -2.35
CA GLY A 124 -14.48 -3.55 -1.34
C GLY A 124 -14.72 -4.94 -1.93
N GLU A 125 -15.55 -5.75 -1.25
CA GLU A 125 -15.83 -7.14 -1.60
C GLU A 125 -16.88 -7.29 -2.73
N LYS A 126 -17.36 -6.18 -3.31
CA LYS A 126 -18.35 -6.22 -4.42
C LYS A 126 -17.78 -6.80 -5.72
N LYS A 127 -16.47 -7.05 -5.78
CA LYS A 127 -15.77 -7.66 -6.93
C LYS A 127 -15.96 -6.91 -8.27
N ALA A 128 -16.33 -5.63 -8.23
CA ALA A 128 -16.58 -4.82 -9.43
C ALA A 128 -15.31 -4.57 -10.28
N PHE A 129 -14.13 -4.81 -9.72
CA PHE A 129 -12.84 -4.69 -10.42
C PHE A 129 -12.24 -6.04 -10.85
N SER A 130 -13.01 -7.14 -10.83
CA SER A 130 -12.47 -8.49 -11.11
C SER A 130 -11.68 -8.57 -12.42
N SER A 131 -12.18 -7.95 -13.50
CA SER A 131 -11.51 -7.98 -14.82
C SER A 131 -10.20 -7.19 -14.86
N VAL A 132 -10.03 -6.18 -14.01
CA VAL A 132 -8.88 -5.26 -14.03
C VAL A 132 -7.89 -5.53 -12.90
N MET A 133 -8.26 -6.36 -11.93
CA MET A 133 -7.49 -6.53 -10.70
C MET A 133 -6.11 -7.17 -10.95
N GLN A 134 -5.98 -8.03 -11.97
CA GLN A 134 -4.68 -8.56 -12.35
C GLN A 134 -3.73 -7.44 -12.79
N LEU A 135 -4.22 -6.48 -13.59
CA LEU A 135 -3.45 -5.31 -13.99
C LEU A 135 -3.06 -4.47 -12.77
N VAL A 136 -4.01 -4.22 -11.87
CA VAL A 136 -3.76 -3.44 -10.65
C VAL A 136 -2.69 -4.11 -9.79
N MET A 137 -2.76 -5.43 -9.59
CA MET A 137 -1.77 -6.17 -8.81
C MET A 137 -0.38 -6.12 -9.47
N THR A 138 -0.29 -6.32 -10.78
CA THR A 138 0.98 -6.23 -11.51
C THR A 138 1.60 -4.83 -11.42
N SER A 139 0.79 -3.77 -11.53
CA SER A 139 1.28 -2.39 -11.34
C SER A 139 1.74 -2.14 -9.91
N LEU A 140 0.99 -2.60 -8.89
CA LEU A 140 1.38 -2.45 -7.49
C LEU A 140 2.66 -3.22 -7.16
N GLN A 141 2.84 -4.42 -7.72
CA GLN A 141 4.05 -5.23 -7.54
C GLN A 141 5.26 -4.51 -8.16
N SER A 142 5.13 -4.02 -9.39
CA SER A 142 6.19 -3.21 -10.03
C SER A 142 6.51 -1.94 -9.22
N ILE A 143 5.50 -1.27 -8.65
CA ILE A 143 5.74 -0.14 -7.75
C ILE A 143 6.49 -0.60 -6.50
N LEU A 144 6.07 -1.69 -5.86
CA LEU A 144 6.67 -2.23 -4.63
C LEU A 144 8.16 -2.57 -4.81
N GLU A 145 8.56 -3.03 -5.99
CA GLU A 145 9.95 -3.33 -6.33
C GLU A 145 10.83 -2.07 -6.48
N ASN A 146 10.23 -0.92 -6.77
CA ASN A 146 10.93 0.32 -7.12
C ASN A 146 10.73 1.46 -6.11
N VAL A 147 9.96 1.26 -5.04
CA VAL A 147 9.89 2.25 -3.95
C VAL A 147 11.24 2.37 -3.26
N ASP A 148 11.52 3.55 -2.72
CA ASP A 148 12.77 3.90 -2.04
C ASP A 148 12.53 4.66 -0.72
N THR A 149 11.27 5.00 -0.43
CA THR A 149 10.85 5.62 0.83
C THR A 149 9.87 4.76 1.63
N PRO A 150 9.98 4.73 2.98
CA PRO A 150 9.06 4.01 3.85
C PRO A 150 7.59 4.42 3.67
N GLU A 151 7.32 5.69 3.38
CA GLU A 151 5.97 6.22 3.18
C GLU A 151 5.32 5.61 1.93
N LEU A 152 6.06 5.56 0.81
CA LEU A 152 5.59 4.96 -0.43
C LEU A 152 5.38 3.45 -0.26
N LEU A 153 6.33 2.76 0.39
CA LEU A 153 6.18 1.35 0.75
C LEU A 153 4.89 1.13 1.54
N CYS A 154 4.68 1.90 2.62
CA CYS A 154 3.50 1.79 3.47
C CYS A 154 2.19 1.96 2.69
N ARG A 155 2.13 2.91 1.75
CA ARG A 155 0.93 3.15 0.95
C ARG A 155 0.71 2.07 -0.12
N CYS A 156 1.77 1.61 -0.78
CA CYS A 156 1.70 0.53 -1.75
C CYS A 156 1.20 -0.77 -1.09
N VAL A 157 1.80 -1.15 0.05
CA VAL A 157 1.44 -2.36 0.78
C VAL A 157 -0.02 -2.31 1.26
N LYS A 158 -0.52 -1.15 1.71
CA LYS A 158 -1.95 -0.99 2.05
C LYS A 158 -2.87 -1.30 0.86
N CYS A 159 -2.50 -0.90 -0.36
CA CYS A 159 -3.25 -1.26 -1.55
C CYS A 159 -3.21 -2.78 -1.79
N ILE A 160 -2.02 -3.37 -1.72
CA ILE A 160 -1.81 -4.81 -1.90
C ILE A 160 -2.60 -5.63 -0.88
N LEU A 161 -2.65 -5.22 0.39
CA LEU A 161 -3.45 -5.90 1.41
C LEU A 161 -4.96 -5.85 1.14
N LEU A 162 -5.46 -4.75 0.56
CA LEU A 162 -6.85 -4.71 0.08
C LEU A 162 -7.08 -5.69 -1.08
N VAL A 163 -6.12 -5.81 -1.99
CA VAL A 163 -6.17 -6.82 -3.07
C VAL A 163 -6.15 -8.24 -2.48
N ALA A 164 -5.26 -8.52 -1.53
CA ALA A 164 -5.15 -9.81 -0.85
C ALA A 164 -6.46 -10.20 -0.15
N ARG A 165 -7.14 -9.23 0.47
CA ARG A 165 -8.44 -9.45 1.12
C ARG A 165 -9.57 -9.68 0.11
N CYS A 166 -9.71 -8.80 -0.89
CA CYS A 166 -10.88 -8.81 -1.78
C CYS A 166 -10.73 -9.80 -2.96
N TYR A 167 -9.50 -10.07 -3.38
CA TYR A 167 -9.13 -10.89 -4.54
C TYR A 167 -7.95 -11.83 -4.20
N PRO A 168 -8.12 -12.73 -3.22
CA PRO A 168 -7.03 -13.57 -2.71
C PRO A 168 -6.37 -14.45 -3.78
N HIS A 169 -7.14 -14.92 -4.76
CA HIS A 169 -6.65 -15.71 -5.89
C HIS A 169 -5.68 -14.96 -6.82
N ILE A 170 -5.77 -13.63 -6.87
CA ILE A 170 -4.85 -12.78 -7.65
C ILE A 170 -3.59 -12.51 -6.81
N PHE A 171 -3.77 -12.26 -5.52
CA PHE A 171 -2.63 -12.02 -4.63
C PHE A 171 -1.78 -13.28 -4.41
N SER A 172 -2.37 -14.47 -4.36
CA SER A 172 -1.65 -15.72 -4.07
C SER A 172 -0.47 -15.99 -5.01
N THR A 173 -0.56 -15.59 -6.28
CA THR A 173 0.54 -15.75 -7.24
C THR A 173 1.69 -14.78 -7.02
N ASN A 174 1.47 -13.68 -6.28
CA ASN A 174 2.44 -12.63 -5.99
C ASN A 174 2.92 -12.65 -4.53
N PHE A 175 2.38 -13.57 -3.73
CA PHE A 175 2.61 -13.63 -2.28
C PHE A 175 4.09 -13.74 -1.92
N ARG A 176 4.82 -14.67 -2.55
CA ARG A 176 6.25 -14.91 -2.28
C ARG A 176 7.09 -13.66 -2.58
N ASP A 177 6.85 -13.01 -3.73
CA ASP A 177 7.58 -11.83 -4.16
C ASP A 177 7.27 -10.62 -3.25
N THR A 178 6.00 -10.41 -2.90
CA THR A 178 5.59 -9.37 -1.94
C THR A 178 6.28 -9.59 -0.60
N VAL A 179 6.27 -10.82 -0.07
CA VAL A 179 6.94 -11.15 1.20
C VAL A 179 8.44 -10.95 1.11
N GLY A 180 9.08 -11.41 0.03
CA GLY A 180 10.52 -11.28 -0.16
C GLY A 180 10.97 -9.81 -0.11
N ILE A 181 10.24 -8.92 -0.81
CA ILE A 181 10.50 -7.48 -0.77
C ILE A 181 10.27 -6.92 0.62
N LEU A 182 9.13 -7.23 1.26
CA LEU A 182 8.82 -6.79 2.61
C LEU A 182 9.92 -7.17 3.63
N VAL A 183 10.33 -8.43 3.62
CA VAL A 183 11.41 -8.94 4.47
C VAL A 183 12.74 -8.26 4.13
N GLY A 184 13.03 -8.04 2.85
CA GLY A 184 14.21 -7.28 2.39
C GLY A 184 14.23 -5.85 2.96
N TRP A 185 13.10 -5.15 2.89
CA TRP A 185 12.91 -3.82 3.49
C TRP A 185 13.11 -3.80 5.00
N HIS A 186 12.69 -4.86 5.68
CA HIS A 186 12.92 -5.03 7.11
C HIS A 186 14.39 -5.33 7.44
N ARG A 187 15.13 -5.98 6.53
CA ARG A 187 16.56 -6.29 6.68
C ARG A 187 17.49 -5.15 6.25
N ASP A 188 17.04 -4.22 5.42
CA ASP A 188 17.85 -3.08 4.98
C ASP A 188 17.90 -1.99 6.06
N HIS A 189 19.06 -1.88 6.72
CA HIS A 189 19.32 -0.94 7.82
C HIS A 189 20.22 0.23 7.39
N THR A 190 20.39 0.46 6.08
CA THR A 190 21.15 1.63 5.58
C THR A 190 20.36 2.95 5.69
N GLN A 191 19.10 2.90 6.16
CA GLN A 191 18.25 4.08 6.27
C GLN A 191 18.57 4.92 7.52
N LYS A 192 18.68 6.23 7.34
CA LYS A 192 19.25 7.21 8.28
C LYS A 192 18.71 7.10 9.74
N PRO A 193 19.55 7.38 10.77
CA PRO A 193 19.18 7.33 12.19
C PRO A 193 17.98 8.20 12.63
N SER A 194 17.60 9.20 11.82
CA SER A 194 16.38 10.01 12.03
C SER A 194 15.08 9.19 11.96
N LEU A 195 15.15 7.94 11.49
CA LEU A 195 14.05 7.01 11.44
C LEU A 195 13.81 6.28 12.77
N THR A 196 14.63 6.35 13.83
CA THR A 196 14.45 5.49 15.04
C THR A 196 13.08 5.59 15.72
N GLN A 197 12.40 6.74 15.70
CA GLN A 197 11.02 6.87 16.19
C GLN A 197 9.97 6.39 15.16
N GLN A 198 10.25 6.57 13.87
CA GLN A 198 9.44 6.06 12.75
C GLN A 198 9.63 4.54 12.52
N VAL A 199 10.75 3.97 12.94
CA VAL A 199 11.09 2.53 12.86
C VAL A 199 10.14 1.76 13.73
N SER A 200 9.80 2.25 14.93
CA SER A 200 8.83 1.57 15.78
C SER A 200 7.44 1.53 15.13
N GLU A 201 6.98 2.63 14.54
CA GLU A 201 5.71 2.65 13.78
C GLU A 201 5.75 1.77 12.54
N PHE A 202 6.86 1.82 11.79
CA PHE A 202 7.07 1.03 10.59
C PHE A 202 7.08 -0.46 10.92
N LEU A 203 7.82 -0.88 11.96
CA LEU A 203 7.88 -2.26 12.44
C LEU A 203 6.50 -2.74 12.93
N MET A 204 5.74 -1.90 13.64
CA MET A 204 4.37 -2.25 14.04
C MET A 204 3.46 -2.44 12.82
N ARG A 205 3.55 -1.56 11.83
CA ARG A 205 2.80 -1.70 10.57
C ARG A 205 3.20 -2.96 9.82
N PHE A 206 4.51 -3.20 9.71
CA PHE A 206 5.10 -4.37 9.08
C PHE A 206 4.58 -5.66 9.70
N GLN A 207 4.61 -5.75 11.03
CA GLN A 207 4.05 -6.87 11.78
C GLN A 207 2.56 -7.07 11.47
N GLY A 208 1.77 -5.99 11.50
CA GLY A 208 0.36 -6.02 11.14
C GLY A 208 0.11 -6.49 9.69
N TRP A 209 1.00 -6.15 8.76
CA TRP A 209 0.93 -6.61 7.38
C TRP A 209 1.19 -8.12 7.28
N LEU A 210 2.27 -8.62 7.87
CA LEU A 210 2.59 -10.05 7.86
C LEU A 210 1.48 -10.88 8.50
N GLN A 211 0.91 -10.39 9.61
CA GLN A 211 -0.23 -11.04 10.26
C GLN A 211 -1.48 -11.03 9.36
N SER A 212 -1.73 -9.95 8.61
CA SER A 212 -2.85 -9.89 7.66
C SER A 212 -2.71 -10.89 6.50
N LEU A 213 -1.51 -11.41 6.27
CA LEU A 213 -1.22 -12.42 5.27
C LEU A 213 -1.30 -13.87 5.80
N GLU A 214 -1.76 -14.08 7.05
CA GLU A 214 -1.96 -15.40 7.68
C GLU A 214 -2.49 -16.50 6.73
N PRO A 215 -3.58 -16.27 5.95
CA PRO A 215 -4.11 -17.33 5.09
C PRO A 215 -3.13 -17.81 4.02
N PHE A 216 -2.23 -16.96 3.56
CA PHE A 216 -1.27 -17.25 2.49
C PHE A 216 -0.04 -17.99 3.03
N TRP A 217 0.42 -17.67 4.24
CA TRP A 217 1.47 -18.43 4.92
C TRP A 217 1.08 -19.89 5.10
N VAL A 218 -0.15 -20.14 5.55
CA VAL A 218 -0.65 -21.51 5.77
C VAL A 218 -0.92 -22.23 4.45
N ALA A 219 -1.33 -21.51 3.41
CA ALA A 219 -1.55 -22.10 2.09
C ALA A 219 -0.24 -22.53 1.41
N ASP A 220 0.90 -21.91 1.76
CA ASP A 220 2.20 -22.18 1.16
C ASP A 220 3.28 -22.48 2.22
N LEU A 221 3.11 -23.62 2.91
CA LEU A 221 4.09 -24.08 3.91
C LEU A 221 5.44 -24.46 3.30
N ALA A 222 5.44 -24.91 2.04
CA ALA A 222 6.68 -25.24 1.31
C ALA A 222 7.58 -24.02 1.11
N PHE A 223 7.01 -22.81 1.06
CA PHE A 223 7.75 -21.55 1.11
C PHE A 223 8.00 -21.06 2.55
N SER A 224 6.97 -21.11 3.38
CA SER A 224 7.01 -20.49 4.72
C SER A 224 8.00 -21.17 5.67
N THR A 225 8.11 -22.50 5.62
CA THR A 225 9.00 -23.25 6.53
C THR A 225 10.49 -23.00 6.24
N PRO A 226 10.99 -23.08 4.98
CA PRO A 226 12.36 -22.71 4.67
C PRO A 226 12.70 -21.25 5.03
N LEU A 227 11.77 -20.31 4.81
CA LEU A 227 11.98 -18.90 5.17
C LEU A 227 12.19 -18.71 6.69
N LEU A 228 11.41 -19.42 7.52
CA LEU A 228 11.62 -19.44 8.97
C LEU A 228 12.99 -20.01 9.35
N GLY A 229 13.45 -21.05 8.64
CA GLY A 229 14.80 -21.59 8.80
C GLY A 229 15.87 -20.54 8.51
N GLN A 230 15.72 -19.80 7.40
CA GLN A 230 16.66 -18.73 7.06
C GLN A 230 16.67 -17.59 8.10
N PHE A 231 15.52 -17.27 8.71
CA PHE A 231 15.51 -16.33 9.83
C PHE A 231 16.27 -16.85 11.05
N LEU A 232 16.23 -18.15 11.35
CA LEU A 232 17.00 -18.74 12.44
C LEU A 232 18.51 -18.70 12.14
N GLU A 233 18.91 -19.07 10.92
CA GLU A 233 20.30 -18.98 10.48
C GLU A 233 20.83 -17.54 10.59
N ASP A 234 20.05 -16.54 10.18
CA ASP A 234 20.41 -15.13 10.34
C ASP A 234 20.53 -14.72 11.82
N MET A 235 19.66 -15.22 12.70
CA MET A 235 19.73 -14.94 14.14
C MET A 235 20.96 -15.57 14.80
N GLU A 236 21.31 -16.80 14.40
CA GLU A 236 22.49 -17.52 14.88
C GLU A 236 23.76 -16.76 14.50
N ALA A 237 23.89 -16.34 13.24
CA ALA A 237 25.00 -15.51 12.78
C ALA A 237 25.15 -14.22 13.61
N TYR A 238 24.05 -13.48 13.85
CA TYR A 238 24.11 -12.27 14.68
C TYR A 238 24.45 -12.55 16.14
N ALA A 239 24.06 -13.70 16.69
CA ALA A 239 24.38 -14.10 18.05
C ALA A 239 25.87 -14.47 18.20
N GLU A 240 26.43 -15.16 17.20
CA GLU A 240 27.86 -15.48 17.13
C GLU A 240 28.70 -14.20 17.04
N ASP A 241 28.36 -13.28 16.15
CA ASP A 241 29.01 -11.95 16.03
C ASP A 241 29.03 -11.20 17.37
N LEU A 242 27.91 -11.19 18.09
CA LEU A 242 27.79 -10.55 19.40
C LEU A 242 28.66 -11.23 20.46
N SER A 243 28.80 -12.55 20.41
CA SER A 243 29.61 -13.32 21.35
C SER A 243 31.11 -13.05 21.18
N HIS A 244 31.58 -12.88 19.94
CA HIS A 244 32.96 -12.51 19.63
C HIS A 244 33.31 -11.10 20.10
N VAL A 245 32.37 -10.14 19.98
CA VAL A 245 32.57 -8.79 20.55
C VAL A 245 32.62 -8.82 22.09
N ALA A 246 31.84 -9.69 22.72
CA ALA A 246 31.81 -9.82 24.18
C ALA A 246 33.04 -10.54 24.77
N SER A 247 33.67 -11.45 24.02
CA SER A 247 34.86 -12.20 24.46
C SER A 247 36.16 -11.39 24.38
N GLY A 248 36.16 -10.25 23.69
CA GLY A 248 37.35 -9.39 23.52
C GLY A 248 38.41 -9.97 22.58
N GLU A 249 38.07 -11.01 21.83
CA GLU A 249 38.88 -11.50 20.71
C GLU A 249 38.92 -10.44 19.62
N SER A 250 40.04 -10.34 18.88
CA SER A 250 40.27 -9.30 17.87
C SER A 250 39.09 -9.22 16.91
N VAL A 251 38.27 -8.18 17.08
CA VAL A 251 37.10 -7.92 16.24
C VAL A 251 37.62 -7.70 14.83
N ASP A 252 37.29 -8.62 13.91
CA ASP A 252 37.51 -8.40 12.49
C ASP A 252 36.82 -7.08 12.11
N GLU A 253 37.45 -6.20 11.33
CA GLU A 253 36.91 -4.84 11.06
C GLU A 253 35.51 -4.88 10.40
N ASP A 254 35.11 -6.04 9.88
CA ASP A 254 33.82 -6.30 9.24
C ASP A 254 32.67 -6.70 10.21
N VAL A 255 32.93 -6.94 11.51
CA VAL A 255 31.88 -7.33 12.47
C VAL A 255 31.10 -6.09 12.96
N PRO A 256 29.77 -6.02 12.73
CA PRO A 256 28.97 -4.87 13.14
C PRO A 256 28.89 -4.72 14.67
N PRO A 257 28.92 -3.49 15.20
CA PRO A 257 28.90 -3.27 16.64
C PRO A 257 27.56 -3.74 17.26
N PRO A 258 27.54 -4.07 18.57
CA PRO A 258 26.34 -4.55 19.25
C PRO A 258 25.14 -3.60 19.17
N SER A 259 25.40 -2.29 19.08
CA SER A 259 24.38 -1.25 18.86
C SER A 259 23.61 -1.39 17.55
N VAL A 260 24.15 -2.14 16.59
CA VAL A 260 23.54 -2.44 15.28
C VAL A 260 22.98 -3.87 15.26
N SER A 261 23.70 -4.85 15.79
CA SER A 261 23.30 -6.26 15.76
C SER A 261 22.13 -6.59 16.70
N LEU A 262 22.03 -5.96 17.87
CA LEU A 262 20.92 -6.19 18.81
C LEU A 262 19.55 -5.75 18.27
N PRO A 263 19.40 -4.54 17.69
CA PRO A 263 18.16 -4.15 17.02
C PRO A 263 17.78 -5.10 15.89
N LYS A 264 18.74 -5.58 15.09
CA LYS A 264 18.52 -6.53 14.00
C LYS A 264 17.99 -7.87 14.50
N LEU A 265 18.63 -8.42 15.53
CA LEU A 265 18.20 -9.66 16.17
C LEU A 265 16.78 -9.52 16.75
N ALA A 266 16.50 -8.42 17.46
CA ALA A 266 15.16 -8.16 18.00
C ALA A 266 14.10 -8.01 16.89
N ALA A 267 14.45 -7.38 15.78
CA ALA A 267 13.56 -7.21 14.64
C ALA A 267 13.28 -8.56 13.95
N LEU A 268 14.32 -9.36 13.67
CA LEU A 268 14.18 -10.71 13.13
C LEU A 268 13.32 -11.60 14.03
N LEU A 269 13.55 -11.56 15.35
CA LEU A 269 12.75 -12.31 16.32
C LEU A 269 11.26 -11.96 16.25
N ARG A 270 10.93 -10.67 16.05
CA ARG A 270 9.53 -10.22 15.88
C ARG A 270 8.92 -10.75 14.59
N VAL A 271 9.65 -10.69 13.48
CA VAL A 271 9.18 -11.20 12.17
C VAL A 271 8.97 -12.71 12.23
N PHE A 272 9.98 -13.45 12.72
CA PHE A 272 9.90 -14.89 12.94
C PHE A 272 8.71 -15.25 13.82
N SER A 273 8.54 -14.60 14.98
CA SER A 273 7.42 -14.86 15.88
C SER A 273 6.06 -14.58 15.23
N THR A 274 5.97 -13.57 14.39
CA THR A 274 4.73 -13.19 13.70
C THR A 274 4.36 -14.20 12.62
N VAL A 275 5.32 -14.61 11.79
CA VAL A 275 5.12 -15.64 10.77
C VAL A 275 4.81 -16.98 11.44
N LEU A 276 5.57 -17.36 12.47
CA LEU A 276 5.35 -18.58 13.23
C LEU A 276 3.98 -18.60 13.92
N ARG A 277 3.52 -17.49 14.52
CA ARG A 277 2.18 -17.41 15.10
C ARG A 277 1.10 -17.54 14.03
N SER A 278 1.28 -16.87 12.89
CA SER A 278 0.34 -16.92 11.77
C SER A 278 0.17 -18.35 11.23
N ILE A 279 1.24 -19.15 11.24
CA ILE A 279 1.22 -20.56 10.85
C ILE A 279 0.68 -21.44 12.00
N GLY A 280 1.16 -21.22 13.22
CA GLY A 280 0.92 -22.04 14.40
C GLY A 280 -0.52 -22.04 14.91
N GLU A 281 -1.25 -20.92 14.76
CA GLU A 281 -2.66 -20.87 15.17
C GLU A 281 -3.55 -21.85 14.38
N ARG A 282 -3.20 -22.18 13.12
CA ARG A 282 -3.91 -23.18 12.31
C ARG A 282 -3.35 -24.59 12.43
N LEU A 283 -2.08 -24.76 12.79
CA LEU A 283 -1.47 -26.06 13.08
C LEU A 283 -1.80 -26.57 14.49
N SER A 284 -2.46 -25.76 15.32
CA SER A 284 -2.95 -26.22 16.63
C SER A 284 -3.88 -27.43 16.45
N PRO A 285 -3.57 -28.60 17.06
CA PRO A 285 -4.38 -29.82 16.90
C PRO A 285 -5.86 -29.62 17.22
N ILE A 286 -6.16 -28.68 18.12
CA ILE A 286 -7.52 -28.36 18.61
C ILE A 286 -8.41 -27.76 17.52
N ARG A 287 -7.88 -26.94 16.61
CA ARG A 287 -8.65 -26.36 15.50
C ARG A 287 -8.68 -27.23 14.25
N ALA A 288 -7.63 -28.01 13.99
CA ALA A 288 -7.65 -29.02 12.92
C ALA A 288 -8.79 -30.04 13.12
N LEU A 289 -9.06 -30.41 14.38
CA LEU A 289 -10.21 -31.25 14.76
C LEU A 289 -11.57 -30.56 14.63
N GLN A 290 -11.64 -29.23 14.66
CA GLN A 290 -12.88 -28.47 14.44
C GLN A 290 -13.22 -28.33 12.95
N LEU A 291 -12.22 -28.21 12.07
CA LEU A 291 -12.41 -28.17 10.62
C LEU A 291 -12.85 -29.53 10.05
N LEU A 292 -12.36 -30.63 10.63
CA LEU A 292 -12.80 -32.00 10.29
C LEU A 292 -14.21 -32.35 10.77
N ARG A 293 -14.83 -31.54 11.63
CA ARG A 293 -16.21 -31.74 12.09
C ARG A 293 -17.27 -31.07 11.19
N HIS A 294 -16.84 -30.31 10.18
CA HIS A 294 -17.73 -29.60 9.25
C HIS A 294 -17.56 -30.02 7.78
N THR A 295 -16.84 -31.12 7.53
CA THR A 295 -16.83 -31.88 6.27
C THR A 295 -17.53 -33.21 6.48
#